data_AF-A0A8I1LTV8-F1
#
_entry.id   AF-A0A8I1LTV8-F1
#
_cell.length_a   1.000
_cell.length_b   1.000
_cell.length_c   1.000
_cell.angle_alpha   90.00
_cell.angle_beta   90.00
_cell.angle_gamma   90.00
#
_symmetry.space_group_name_H-M   'P 1'
#
loop_
_entity.id
_entity.type
_entity.pdbx_description
1 polymer ?
#
loop_
_entity_poly.entity_id
_entity_poly.type
_entity_poly.pdbx_seq_one_letter_code
_entity_poly.pdbx_strand_id
1 'polypeptide(L)'
;MEKQKKMKLDQRCLEIINRNESLNSLFDEVSAIHKEAEEHYKIKILSTISKKQKEHFELQWLFFAYLFSLLEDIHRYSYLALCEVALYEKRLEEKEDRSFFSSRYFLSNASVHIIGAWERTFRLSGILYGHDFTKGTQIKKIYQELKKKDEFKDTEVFLQFKKLREDSNHLPDIEDFRKGNDHGLSSHVKFEKDDDLKKLANSCYENGRALYEIIQFYIFRFQNECFLRRSEIDLRNFGWDLKIDPAKLDAITSIEFKRELLPARIHRCREYITGYINAFLAIAQKTGPFLTKYDENSIYILQHSDVIWRLSEANNSLGYAYSLMTKAVKKNKELNELEIYYRNMDYAYYIESAISRIYSVYDKIAILLHIHTGEGGRSNTFEQFIKRITDENLKNELLAIAKNIFEREEYQELNQLRQINFHYIVKENFIHIVDREWSHSYNMVMASKNIEILEPLITKIMDYYLDDPVGMKMNNQ
;
A
#
# COMPACT_ATOMS: atom_id res chain seq x y z
N MET A 1 39.53 25.12 1.32
CA MET A 1 38.22 24.95 0.65
C MET A 1 37.58 23.70 1.20
N GLU A 2 36.75 23.86 2.23
CA GLU A 2 35.91 22.79 2.75
C GLU A 2 34.92 22.35 1.67
N LYS A 3 35.00 21.09 1.24
CA LYS A 3 33.88 20.45 0.55
C LYS A 3 32.73 20.43 1.55
N GLN A 4 31.74 21.33 1.39
CA GLN A 4 30.44 21.20 2.05
C GLN A 4 29.96 19.76 1.84
N LYS A 5 29.93 18.99 2.94
CA LYS A 5 29.55 17.59 2.92
C LYS A 5 28.06 17.57 2.59
N LYS A 6 27.72 17.28 1.33
CA LYS A 6 26.33 17.16 0.87
C LYS A 6 25.59 16.25 1.87
N MET A 7 24.53 16.76 2.49
CA MET A 7 23.76 15.99 3.47
C MET A 7 23.32 14.67 2.86
N LYS A 8 23.46 13.58 3.63
CA LYS A 8 22.98 12.27 3.21
C LYS A 8 21.45 12.30 3.10
N LEU A 9 20.90 11.42 2.26
CA LEU A 9 19.47 11.43 1.95
C LEU A 9 18.61 11.08 3.18
N ASP A 10 19.07 10.18 4.06
CA ASP A 10 18.43 9.90 5.34
C ASP A 10 18.29 11.15 6.23
N GLN A 11 19.35 11.97 6.32
CA GLN A 11 19.33 13.21 7.09
C GLN A 11 18.32 14.21 6.51
N ARG A 12 18.26 14.35 5.18
CA ARG A 12 17.27 15.21 4.51
C ARG A 12 15.84 14.74 4.79
N CYS A 13 15.59 13.43 4.80
CA CYS A 13 14.28 12.88 5.18
C CYS A 13 13.94 13.23 6.63
N LEU A 14 14.88 13.04 7.56
CA LEU A 14 14.70 13.32 8.99
C LEU A 14 14.39 14.80 9.26
N GLU A 15 15.01 15.73 8.53
CA GLU A 15 14.69 17.17 8.64
C GLU A 15 13.22 17.49 8.33
N ILE A 16 12.63 16.83 7.34
CA ILE A 16 11.22 17.01 7.00
C ILE A 16 10.34 16.35 8.06
N ILE A 17 10.69 15.12 8.44
CA ILE A 17 9.97 14.34 9.45
C ILE A 17 9.91 15.07 10.80
N ASN A 18 10.99 15.75 11.19
CA ASN A 18 11.05 16.54 12.42
C ASN A 18 10.07 17.73 12.42
N ARG A 19 9.54 18.13 11.26
CA ARG A 19 8.46 19.15 11.17
C ARG A 19 7.10 18.60 11.63
N ASN A 20 6.96 17.29 11.81
CA ASN A 20 5.69 16.69 12.21
C ASN A 20 5.15 17.22 13.53
N GLU A 21 6.01 17.55 14.50
CA GLU A 21 5.56 18.14 15.75
C GLU A 21 4.79 19.44 15.49
N SER A 22 5.41 20.35 14.72
CA SER A 22 4.76 21.60 14.32
C SER A 22 3.52 21.40 13.44
N LEU A 23 3.55 20.44 12.51
CA LEU A 23 2.41 20.15 11.64
C LEU A 23 1.23 19.58 12.41
N ASN A 24 1.48 18.66 13.34
CA ASN A 24 0.46 18.07 14.19
C ASN A 24 -0.20 19.15 15.05
N SER A 25 0.56 20.11 15.60
CA SER A 25 -0.03 21.24 16.31
C SER A 25 -0.98 22.05 15.43
N LEU A 26 -0.67 22.25 14.16
CA LEU A 26 -1.58 22.96 13.24
C LEU A 26 -2.85 22.14 12.93
N PHE A 27 -2.74 20.81 12.81
CA PHE A 27 -3.91 19.93 12.73
C PHE A 27 -4.78 20.05 13.99
N ASP A 28 -4.17 20.02 15.18
CA ASP A 28 -4.88 20.15 16.46
C ASP A 28 -5.60 21.50 16.57
N GLU A 29 -4.98 22.59 16.11
CA GLU A 29 -5.59 23.92 16.05
C GLU A 29 -6.84 23.95 15.16
N VAL A 30 -6.76 23.39 13.95
CA VAL A 30 -7.92 23.28 13.05
C VAL A 30 -9.03 22.46 13.69
N SER A 31 -8.69 21.34 14.32
CA SER A 31 -9.63 20.46 15.02
C SER A 31 -10.33 21.19 16.17
N ALA A 32 -9.59 21.98 16.95
CA ALA A 32 -10.12 22.77 18.05
C ALA A 32 -11.09 23.86 17.57
N ILE A 33 -10.69 24.65 16.55
CA ILE A 33 -11.54 25.68 15.93
C ILE A 33 -12.86 25.06 15.45
N HIS A 34 -12.78 23.89 14.83
CA HIS A 34 -13.97 23.18 14.39
C HIS A 34 -14.82 22.69 15.57
N LYS A 35 -14.26 22.01 16.57
CA LYS A 35 -15.03 21.54 17.73
C LYS A 35 -15.76 22.68 18.45
N GLU A 36 -15.10 23.82 18.64
CA GLU A 36 -15.73 25.01 19.22
C GLU A 36 -16.92 25.52 18.39
N ALA A 37 -16.77 25.57 17.06
CA ALA A 37 -17.85 25.94 16.15
C ALA A 37 -19.03 24.95 16.20
N GLU A 38 -18.76 23.65 16.31
CA GLU A 38 -19.78 22.61 16.46
C GLU A 38 -20.58 22.79 17.75
N GLU A 39 -19.88 22.93 18.88
CA GLU A 39 -20.49 23.10 20.20
C GLU A 39 -21.34 24.37 20.26
N HIS A 40 -20.82 25.48 19.72
CA HIS A 40 -21.56 26.74 19.63
C HIS A 40 -22.89 26.56 18.89
N TYR A 41 -22.87 25.83 17.77
CA TYR A 41 -24.05 25.59 16.95
C TYR A 41 -25.04 24.63 17.62
N LYS A 42 -24.53 23.54 18.22
CA LYS A 42 -25.34 22.56 18.97
C LYS A 42 -26.07 23.20 20.14
N ILE A 43 -25.41 24.08 20.88
CA ILE A 43 -25.96 24.72 22.08
C ILE A 43 -26.96 25.84 21.73
N LYS A 44 -26.71 26.65 20.69
CA LYS A 44 -27.52 27.85 20.42
C LYS A 44 -28.64 27.68 19.39
N ILE A 45 -28.49 26.80 18.41
CA ILE A 45 -29.28 26.87 17.16
C ILE A 45 -30.21 25.66 16.97
N LEU A 46 -29.87 24.48 17.51
CA LEU A 46 -30.64 23.25 17.29
C LEU A 46 -32.10 23.30 17.79
N SER A 47 -32.42 24.16 18.75
CA SER A 47 -33.79 24.36 19.25
C SER A 47 -34.63 25.32 18.41
N THR A 48 -34.02 26.08 17.50
CA THR A 48 -34.66 27.18 16.74
C THR A 48 -34.71 26.96 15.23
N ILE A 49 -34.04 25.94 14.69
CA ILE A 49 -34.02 25.65 13.24
C ILE A 49 -34.90 24.46 12.85
N SER A 50 -35.33 24.45 11.60
CA SER A 50 -36.11 23.33 11.04
C SER A 50 -35.27 22.04 10.95
N LYS A 51 -35.95 20.88 10.93
CA LYS A 51 -35.32 19.56 10.73
C LYS A 51 -34.41 19.53 9.49
N LYS A 52 -34.84 20.15 8.39
CA LYS A 52 -34.08 20.21 7.13
C LYS A 52 -32.79 21.03 7.26
N GLN A 53 -32.82 22.14 8.00
CA GLN A 53 -31.63 22.95 8.26
C GLN A 53 -30.65 22.21 9.18
N LYS A 54 -31.17 21.47 10.17
CA LYS A 54 -30.36 20.61 11.04
C LYS A 54 -29.65 19.52 10.24
N GLU A 55 -30.38 18.78 9.40
CA GLU A 55 -29.81 17.76 8.51
C GLU A 55 -28.75 18.35 7.57
N HIS A 56 -29.00 19.54 7.01
CA HIS A 56 -28.01 20.21 6.16
C HIS A 56 -26.72 20.55 6.92
N PHE A 57 -26.84 21.07 8.16
CA PHE A 57 -25.70 21.40 9.00
C PHE A 57 -24.90 20.16 9.41
N GLU A 58 -25.56 19.10 9.86
CA GLU A 58 -24.91 17.83 10.20
C GLU A 58 -24.11 17.27 9.00
N LEU A 59 -24.67 17.39 7.79
CA LEU A 59 -24.00 16.96 6.57
C LEU A 59 -22.80 17.84 6.19
N GLN A 60 -22.83 19.15 6.47
CA GLN A 60 -21.66 20.02 6.32
C GLN A 60 -20.55 19.63 7.30
N TRP A 61 -20.92 19.27 8.52
CA TRP A 61 -19.95 18.89 9.54
C TRP A 61 -19.22 17.59 9.20
N LEU A 62 -20.00 16.59 8.82
CA LEU A 62 -19.49 15.32 8.32
C LEU A 62 -18.57 15.54 7.10
N PHE A 63 -18.97 16.42 6.19
CA PHE A 63 -18.15 16.76 5.02
C PHE A 63 -16.80 17.36 5.40
N PHE A 64 -16.77 18.31 6.32
CA PHE A 64 -15.52 18.89 6.79
C PHE A 64 -14.62 17.83 7.44
N ALA A 65 -15.17 17.04 8.36
CA ALA A 65 -14.40 15.99 9.02
C ALA A 65 -13.77 15.04 7.99
N TYR A 66 -14.50 14.68 6.94
CA TYR A 66 -14.00 13.85 5.86
C TYR A 66 -12.82 14.48 5.11
N LEU A 67 -12.92 15.77 4.78
CA LEU A 67 -11.83 16.48 4.10
C LEU A 67 -10.59 16.56 4.98
N PHE A 68 -10.78 16.77 6.28
CA PHE A 68 -9.72 16.82 7.26
C PHE A 68 -9.03 15.47 7.43
N SER A 69 -9.81 14.39 7.58
CA SER A 69 -9.32 13.01 7.61
C SER A 69 -8.54 12.65 6.34
N LEU A 70 -9.02 13.08 5.16
CA LEU A 70 -8.28 12.87 3.91
C LEU A 70 -6.92 13.60 3.90
N LEU A 71 -6.82 14.76 4.58
CA LEU A 71 -5.57 15.48 4.74
C LEU A 71 -4.61 14.80 5.72
N GLU A 72 -5.13 14.28 6.83
CA GLU A 72 -4.35 13.45 7.77
C GLU A 72 -3.76 12.21 7.07
N ASP A 73 -4.52 11.58 6.17
CA ASP A 73 -4.01 10.45 5.39
C ASP A 73 -2.88 10.85 4.44
N ILE A 74 -2.99 12.01 3.77
CA ILE A 74 -1.92 12.53 2.92
C ILE A 74 -0.66 12.72 3.76
N HIS A 75 -0.80 13.26 4.98
CA HIS A 75 0.31 13.41 5.92
C HIS A 75 0.91 12.08 6.37
N ARG A 76 0.07 11.12 6.80
CA ARG A 76 0.50 9.76 7.18
C ARG A 76 1.31 9.09 6.08
N TYR A 77 0.81 9.11 4.85
CA TYR A 77 1.46 8.47 3.71
C TYR A 77 2.78 9.17 3.34
N SER A 78 2.80 10.50 3.35
CA SER A 78 4.01 11.27 3.06
C SER A 78 5.09 11.04 4.12
N TYR A 79 4.67 10.96 5.38
CA TYR A 79 5.54 10.59 6.49
C TYR A 79 6.14 9.21 6.29
N LEU A 80 5.31 8.17 6.10
CA LEU A 80 5.77 6.79 5.91
C LEU A 80 6.74 6.68 4.74
N ALA A 81 6.46 7.33 3.61
CA ALA A 81 7.36 7.34 2.47
C ALA A 81 8.75 7.89 2.81
N LEU A 82 8.83 9.02 3.52
CA LEU A 82 10.12 9.62 3.91
C LEU A 82 10.86 8.76 4.95
N CYS A 83 10.13 8.11 5.86
CA CYS A 83 10.68 7.16 6.81
C CYS A 83 11.34 5.98 6.09
N GLU A 84 10.66 5.45 5.08
CA GLU A 84 11.14 4.31 4.29
C GLU A 84 12.32 4.66 3.40
N VAL A 85 12.35 5.88 2.82
CA VAL A 85 13.54 6.36 2.11
C VAL A 85 14.75 6.44 3.05
N ALA A 86 14.55 6.91 4.28
CA ALA A 86 15.62 6.95 5.27
C ALA A 86 16.06 5.54 5.71
N LEU A 87 15.12 4.60 5.87
CA LEU A 87 15.43 3.20 6.18
C LEU A 87 16.15 2.49 5.03
N TYR A 88 15.75 2.76 3.78
CA TYR A 88 16.47 2.30 2.60
C TYR A 88 17.93 2.71 2.67
N GLU A 89 18.23 4.00 2.85
CA GLU A 89 19.62 4.50 2.96
C GLU A 89 20.38 3.87 4.12
N LYS A 90 19.76 3.74 5.31
CA LYS A 90 20.38 3.08 6.46
C LYS A 90 20.72 1.61 6.16
N ARG A 91 19.82 0.88 5.51
CA ARG A 91 20.04 -0.53 5.16
C ARG A 91 21.14 -0.71 4.10
N LEU A 92 21.40 0.28 3.25
CA LEU A 92 22.56 0.21 2.34
C LEU A 92 23.90 0.21 3.08
N GLU A 93 23.95 0.80 4.28
CA GLU A 93 25.18 0.84 5.09
C GLU A 93 25.43 -0.48 5.84
N GLU A 94 24.35 -1.23 6.09
CA GLU A 94 24.39 -2.54 6.74
C GLU A 94 24.71 -3.62 5.70
N LYS A 95 26.01 -3.82 5.42
CA LYS A 95 26.51 -4.78 4.42
C LYS A 95 26.21 -6.24 4.70
N GLU A 96 25.78 -6.58 5.91
CA GLU A 96 25.35 -7.92 6.27
C GLU A 96 23.82 -7.92 6.39
N ASP A 97 23.15 -8.75 5.59
CA ASP A 97 21.70 -8.92 5.61
C ASP A 97 21.27 -9.73 6.84
N ARG A 98 21.55 -9.18 8.03
CA ARG A 98 21.05 -9.69 9.31
C ARG A 98 19.62 -9.24 9.58
N SER A 99 19.10 -8.37 8.71
CA SER A 99 17.81 -7.74 8.88
C SER A 99 16.75 -8.50 8.11
N PHE A 100 15.56 -8.54 8.68
CA PHE A 100 14.40 -9.23 8.13
C PHE A 100 13.79 -8.54 6.90
N PHE A 101 14.18 -7.29 6.62
CA PHE A 101 13.64 -6.43 5.57
C PHE A 101 14.77 -5.77 4.78
N SER A 102 14.87 -6.07 3.48
CA SER A 102 15.90 -5.53 2.60
C SER A 102 15.77 -4.01 2.40
N SER A 103 16.84 -3.35 1.92
CA SER A 103 16.77 -1.96 1.45
C SER A 103 15.62 -1.78 0.45
N ARG A 104 15.49 -2.71 -0.50
CA ARG A 104 14.50 -2.69 -1.57
C ARG A 104 13.06 -2.87 -1.08
N TYR A 105 12.85 -3.59 0.02
CA TYR A 105 11.56 -3.68 0.70
C TYR A 105 11.05 -2.28 1.06
N PHE A 106 11.91 -1.46 1.68
CA PHE A 106 11.54 -0.10 2.08
C PHE A 106 11.33 0.82 0.88
N LEU A 107 12.18 0.74 -0.14
CA LEU A 107 12.01 1.58 -1.34
C LEU A 107 10.73 1.23 -2.13
N SER A 108 10.35 -0.05 -2.18
CA SER A 108 9.08 -0.50 -2.74
C SER A 108 7.90 0.12 -2.02
N ASN A 109 7.88 0.06 -0.70
CA ASN A 109 6.80 0.64 0.07
C ASN A 109 6.77 2.17 -0.07
N ALA A 110 7.94 2.83 -0.12
CA ALA A 110 8.00 4.29 -0.23
C ALA A 110 7.32 4.76 -1.52
N SER A 111 7.53 4.02 -2.61
CA SER A 111 6.90 4.28 -3.90
C SER A 111 5.38 4.12 -3.84
N VAL A 112 4.89 3.09 -3.14
CA VAL A 112 3.45 2.86 -2.93
C VAL A 112 2.85 4.00 -2.11
N HIS A 113 3.50 4.42 -1.03
CA HIS A 113 3.03 5.51 -0.18
C HIS A 113 3.03 6.87 -0.89
N ILE A 114 4.03 7.19 -1.72
CA ILE A 114 4.01 8.43 -2.52
C ILE A 114 2.82 8.44 -3.49
N ILE A 115 2.60 7.34 -4.20
CA ILE A 115 1.46 7.27 -5.12
C ILE A 115 0.15 7.36 -4.35
N GLY A 116 0.01 6.67 -3.21
CA GLY A 116 -1.18 6.76 -2.36
C GLY A 116 -1.44 8.17 -1.81
N ALA A 117 -0.40 8.94 -1.50
CA ALA A 117 -0.53 10.33 -1.06
C ALA A 117 -1.03 11.25 -2.18
N TRP A 118 -0.49 11.10 -3.40
CA TRP A 118 -0.99 11.82 -4.58
C TRP A 118 -2.43 11.39 -4.95
N GLU A 119 -2.73 10.09 -4.84
CA GLU A 119 -4.04 9.45 -4.63
C GLU A 119 -5.06 10.41 -4.03
N ARG A 120 -4.78 10.67 -2.76
CA ARG A 120 -5.63 11.40 -1.84
C ARG A 120 -5.58 12.89 -2.06
N THR A 121 -4.42 13.44 -2.44
CA THR A 121 -4.25 14.86 -2.77
C THR A 121 -5.15 15.27 -3.94
N PHE A 122 -5.21 14.47 -5.01
CA PHE A 122 -6.10 14.77 -6.13
C PHE A 122 -7.56 14.50 -5.84
N ARG A 123 -7.88 13.51 -5.00
CA ARG A 123 -9.25 13.33 -4.51
C ARG A 123 -9.70 14.54 -3.70
N LEU A 124 -8.86 15.04 -2.79
CA LEU A 124 -9.11 16.23 -1.98
C LEU A 124 -9.29 17.45 -2.88
N SER A 125 -8.34 17.69 -3.78
CA SER A 125 -8.45 18.75 -4.80
C SER A 125 -9.73 18.63 -5.62
N GLY A 126 -10.05 17.42 -6.08
CA GLY A 126 -11.25 17.13 -6.85
C GLY A 126 -12.50 17.56 -6.12
N ILE A 127 -12.60 17.26 -4.82
CA ILE A 127 -13.74 17.67 -4.01
C ILE A 127 -13.77 19.19 -3.84
N LEU A 128 -12.65 19.79 -3.46
CA LEU A 128 -12.56 21.22 -3.15
C LEU A 128 -12.84 22.10 -4.37
N TYR A 129 -12.47 21.64 -5.56
CA TYR A 129 -12.67 22.34 -6.82
C TYR A 129 -13.87 21.83 -7.61
N GLY A 130 -14.71 20.94 -7.08
CA GLY A 130 -15.95 20.50 -7.74
C GLY A 130 -15.73 19.64 -8.99
N HIS A 131 -14.96 18.57 -8.85
CA HIS A 131 -14.84 17.48 -9.82
C HIS A 131 -16.07 16.57 -9.72
N ASP A 132 -16.59 16.15 -10.88
CA ASP A 132 -17.70 15.21 -10.95
C ASP A 132 -17.17 13.77 -10.92
N PHE A 133 -17.22 13.15 -9.74
CA PHE A 133 -16.72 11.78 -9.53
C PHE A 133 -17.53 10.71 -10.27
N THR A 134 -18.70 11.03 -10.84
CA THR A 134 -19.43 10.09 -11.73
C THR A 134 -18.69 9.88 -13.06
N LYS A 135 -17.85 10.84 -13.50
CA LYS A 135 -17.03 10.75 -14.72
C LYS A 135 -15.75 9.92 -14.54
N GLY A 136 -15.45 9.55 -13.30
CA GLY A 136 -14.36 8.67 -12.93
C GLY A 136 -13.54 9.19 -11.75
N THR A 137 -12.86 8.25 -11.10
CA THR A 137 -12.09 8.45 -9.87
C THR A 137 -10.57 8.42 -10.09
N GLN A 138 -10.12 8.15 -11.31
CA GLN A 138 -8.69 8.04 -11.63
C GLN A 138 -8.00 9.40 -11.56
N ILE A 139 -6.83 9.50 -10.88
CA ILE A 139 -6.02 10.75 -10.81
C ILE A 139 -5.92 11.42 -12.16
N LYS A 140 -5.52 10.66 -13.19
CA LYS A 140 -5.24 11.22 -14.51
C LYS A 140 -6.45 12.02 -15.05
N LYS A 141 -7.66 11.50 -14.84
CA LYS A 141 -8.90 12.18 -15.23
C LYS A 141 -9.15 13.41 -14.36
N ILE A 142 -9.06 13.25 -13.03
CA ILE A 142 -9.25 14.35 -12.06
C ILE A 142 -8.29 15.50 -12.40
N TYR A 143 -6.99 15.23 -12.51
CA TYR A 143 -5.98 16.22 -12.87
C TYR A 143 -6.26 16.90 -14.21
N GLN A 144 -6.66 16.14 -15.24
CA GLN A 144 -6.97 16.71 -16.57
C GLN A 144 -8.18 17.64 -16.55
N GLU A 145 -9.14 17.43 -15.67
CA GLU A 145 -10.28 18.33 -15.48
C GLU A 145 -9.89 19.54 -14.63
N LEU A 146 -9.22 19.30 -13.50
CA LEU A 146 -8.80 20.36 -12.58
C LEU A 146 -7.84 21.36 -13.24
N LYS A 147 -6.90 20.90 -14.08
CA LYS A 147 -5.97 21.80 -14.80
C LYS A 147 -6.64 22.75 -15.80
N LYS A 148 -7.94 22.60 -16.05
CA LYS A 148 -8.73 23.54 -16.88
C LYS A 148 -9.33 24.67 -16.03
N LYS A 149 -9.36 24.53 -14.70
CA LYS A 149 -9.92 25.50 -13.75
C LYS A 149 -8.82 26.48 -13.35
N ASP A 150 -9.02 27.77 -13.58
CA ASP A 150 -7.99 28.79 -13.31
C ASP A 150 -7.66 28.86 -11.82
N GLU A 151 -8.66 28.78 -10.95
CA GLU A 151 -8.51 28.69 -9.49
C GLU A 151 -7.58 27.54 -9.02
N PHE A 152 -7.49 26.44 -9.78
CA PHE A 152 -6.63 25.32 -9.43
C PHE A 152 -5.19 25.52 -9.92
N LYS A 153 -4.99 26.20 -11.05
CA LYS A 153 -3.66 26.40 -11.65
C LYS A 153 -2.73 27.26 -10.77
N ASP A 154 -3.32 28.12 -9.95
CA ASP A 154 -2.58 29.01 -9.04
C ASP A 154 -2.28 28.35 -7.68
N THR A 155 -2.63 27.06 -7.51
CA THR A 155 -2.43 26.36 -6.23
C THR A 155 -1.06 25.73 -6.12
N GLU A 156 -0.57 25.61 -4.88
CA GLU A 156 0.67 24.88 -4.56
C GLU A 156 0.63 23.44 -5.10
N VAL A 157 -0.55 22.80 -5.06
CA VAL A 157 -0.75 21.44 -5.60
C VAL A 157 -0.43 21.37 -7.08
N PHE A 158 -0.97 22.29 -7.89
CA PHE A 158 -0.72 22.30 -9.32
C PHE A 158 0.76 22.57 -9.62
N LEU A 159 1.34 23.58 -8.96
CA LEU A 159 2.74 23.98 -9.18
C LEU A 159 3.72 22.85 -8.86
N GLN A 160 3.58 22.23 -7.68
CA GLN A 160 4.45 21.14 -7.26
C GLN A 160 4.26 19.88 -8.10
N PHE A 161 3.01 19.50 -8.39
CA PHE A 161 2.75 18.32 -9.21
C PHE A 161 3.28 18.48 -10.63
N LYS A 162 3.07 19.64 -11.25
CA LYS A 162 3.60 19.95 -12.58
C LYS A 162 5.12 19.82 -12.59
N LYS A 163 5.80 20.43 -11.62
CA LYS A 163 7.25 20.36 -11.48
C LYS A 163 7.75 18.90 -11.37
N LEU A 164 7.15 18.11 -10.48
CA LEU A 164 7.56 16.73 -10.25
C LEU A 164 7.24 15.78 -11.39
N ARG A 165 6.16 16.05 -12.15
CA ARG A 165 5.70 15.20 -13.24
C ARG A 165 6.34 15.56 -14.58
N GLU A 166 6.44 16.85 -14.89
CA GLU A 166 6.82 17.35 -16.22
C GLU A 166 8.26 17.89 -16.24
N ASP A 167 8.69 18.63 -15.21
CA ASP A 167 9.97 19.33 -15.23
C ASP A 167 11.15 18.47 -14.73
N SER A 168 10.93 17.62 -13.71
CA SER A 168 11.99 16.86 -13.05
C SER A 168 11.87 15.34 -13.19
N ASN A 169 10.79 14.84 -13.80
CA ASN A 169 10.49 13.41 -14.02
C ASN A 169 10.49 12.53 -12.75
N HIS A 170 10.36 13.11 -11.55
CA HIS A 170 10.39 12.36 -10.30
C HIS A 170 9.16 11.48 -10.11
N LEU A 171 7.97 11.96 -10.49
CA LEU A 171 6.75 11.17 -10.37
C LEU A 171 6.67 10.02 -11.40
N PRO A 172 7.00 10.23 -12.70
CA PRO A 172 7.11 9.14 -13.67
C PRO A 172 8.07 8.01 -13.25
N ASP A 173 9.25 8.36 -12.72
CA ASP A 173 10.21 7.36 -12.21
C ASP A 173 9.58 6.44 -11.14
N ILE A 174 8.74 7.00 -10.24
CA ILE A 174 8.03 6.24 -9.20
C ILE A 174 6.89 5.42 -9.80
N GLU A 175 6.10 6.00 -10.73
CA GLU A 175 5.00 5.28 -11.39
C GLU A 175 5.50 4.03 -12.13
N ASP A 176 6.63 4.14 -12.82
CA ASP A 176 7.22 3.04 -13.59
C ASP A 176 7.82 1.97 -12.69
N PHE A 177 8.50 2.37 -11.61
CA PHE A 177 8.98 1.42 -10.61
C PHE A 177 7.85 0.65 -9.93
N ARG A 178 6.77 1.33 -9.54
CA ARG A 178 5.58 0.69 -8.93
C ARG A 178 4.96 -0.33 -9.90
N LYS A 179 4.73 0.05 -11.16
CA LYS A 179 4.16 -0.86 -12.17
C LYS A 179 5.03 -2.11 -12.38
N GLY A 180 6.35 -1.93 -12.42
CA GLY A 180 7.31 -3.02 -12.53
C GLY A 180 7.23 -3.98 -11.33
N ASN A 181 7.08 -3.44 -10.12
CA ASN A 181 6.92 -4.25 -8.92
C ASN A 181 5.55 -4.93 -8.82
N ASP A 182 4.47 -4.31 -9.27
CA ASP A 182 3.11 -4.87 -9.15
C ASP A 182 2.89 -6.03 -10.13
N HIS A 183 3.13 -5.78 -11.44
CA HIS A 183 2.74 -6.70 -12.52
C HIS A 183 3.93 -7.29 -13.29
N GLY A 184 5.13 -6.74 -13.13
CA GLY A 184 6.33 -7.17 -13.86
C GLY A 184 7.24 -8.06 -13.01
N LEU A 185 8.52 -8.09 -13.37
CA LEU A 185 9.58 -8.55 -12.48
C LEU A 185 9.88 -7.47 -11.44
N SER A 186 9.90 -7.85 -10.17
CA SER A 186 10.24 -6.89 -9.13
C SER A 186 11.66 -6.43 -9.28
N SER A 187 11.90 -5.13 -9.14
CA SER A 187 13.26 -4.59 -9.12
C SER A 187 14.08 -5.17 -7.96
N HIS A 188 13.43 -5.71 -6.91
CA HIS A 188 14.16 -6.40 -5.85
C HIS A 188 14.80 -7.73 -6.24
N VAL A 189 14.36 -8.35 -7.33
CA VAL A 189 15.01 -9.54 -7.90
C VAL A 189 15.80 -9.22 -9.18
N LYS A 190 15.73 -7.99 -9.70
CA LYS A 190 16.53 -7.60 -10.88
C LYS A 190 18.02 -7.47 -10.54
N PHE A 191 18.84 -7.51 -11.59
CA PHE A 191 20.30 -7.27 -11.55
C PHE A 191 20.71 -5.87 -11.10
N GLU A 192 19.76 -4.93 -11.03
CA GLU A 192 19.99 -3.57 -10.55
C GLU A 192 20.68 -3.65 -9.19
N LYS A 193 21.81 -2.97 -9.02
CA LYS A 193 22.44 -2.82 -7.71
C LYS A 193 21.65 -1.80 -6.92
N ASP A 194 21.72 -1.89 -5.60
CA ASP A 194 20.97 -0.95 -4.76
C ASP A 194 21.38 0.50 -5.02
N ASP A 195 22.66 0.75 -5.34
CA ASP A 195 23.15 2.08 -5.73
C ASP A 195 22.46 2.63 -7.00
N ASP A 196 22.03 1.77 -7.92
CA ASP A 196 21.33 2.16 -9.15
C ASP A 196 19.92 2.71 -8.82
N LEU A 197 19.37 2.32 -7.67
CA LEU A 197 18.04 2.75 -7.19
C LEU A 197 18.08 4.05 -6.38
N LYS A 198 19.25 4.65 -6.13
CA LYS A 198 19.35 5.93 -5.41
C LYS A 198 18.63 7.09 -6.10
N LYS A 199 18.55 7.08 -7.43
CA LYS A 199 17.78 8.07 -8.20
C LYS A 199 16.29 8.00 -7.85
N LEU A 200 15.77 6.79 -7.72
CA LEU A 200 14.38 6.56 -7.32
C LEU A 200 14.15 6.97 -5.86
N ALA A 201 15.07 6.61 -4.95
CA ALA A 201 14.99 7.05 -3.55
C ALA A 201 14.94 8.59 -3.43
N ASN A 202 15.77 9.30 -4.20
CA ASN A 202 15.71 10.76 -4.27
C ASN A 202 14.39 11.26 -4.89
N SER A 203 13.83 10.56 -5.88
CA SER A 203 12.53 10.90 -6.45
C SER A 203 11.40 10.76 -5.42
N CYS A 204 11.41 9.69 -4.60
CA CYS A 204 10.49 9.52 -3.48
C CYS A 204 10.64 10.65 -2.46
N TYR A 205 11.88 11.03 -2.12
CA TYR A 205 12.15 12.16 -1.24
C TYR A 205 11.57 13.48 -1.78
N GLU A 206 11.82 13.83 -3.04
CA GLU A 206 11.35 15.11 -3.60
C GLU A 206 9.81 15.17 -3.66
N ASN A 207 9.15 14.03 -3.95
CA ASN A 207 7.70 13.93 -3.87
C ASN A 207 7.20 14.08 -2.42
N GLY A 208 7.81 13.37 -1.46
CA GLY A 208 7.44 13.46 -0.05
C GLY A 208 7.59 14.88 0.50
N ARG A 209 8.67 15.57 0.12
CA ARG A 209 8.91 16.98 0.48
C ARG A 209 7.81 17.90 -0.06
N ALA A 210 7.47 17.76 -1.34
CA ALA A 210 6.41 18.56 -1.95
C ALA A 210 5.04 18.30 -1.33
N LEU A 211 4.75 17.05 -0.96
CA LEU A 211 3.50 16.71 -0.27
C LEU A 211 3.42 17.37 1.11
N TYR A 212 4.52 17.52 1.84
CA TYR A 212 4.55 18.31 3.09
C TYR A 212 4.23 19.79 2.86
N GLU A 213 4.73 20.39 1.78
CA GLU A 213 4.40 21.77 1.38
C GLU A 213 2.90 21.89 1.04
N ILE A 214 2.33 20.90 0.34
CA ILE A 214 0.89 20.82 0.04
C ILE A 214 0.03 20.64 1.30
N ILE A 215 0.48 19.83 2.26
CA ILE A 215 -0.23 19.63 3.52
C ILE A 215 -0.35 20.97 4.26
N GLN A 216 0.77 21.71 4.38
CA GLN A 216 0.77 23.04 4.98
C GLN A 216 -0.19 24.00 4.27
N PHE A 217 -0.17 24.00 2.93
CA PHE A 217 -1.11 24.80 2.14
C PHE A 217 -2.57 24.47 2.48
N TYR A 218 -2.93 23.19 2.56
CA TYR A 218 -4.31 22.79 2.87
C TYR A 218 -4.71 23.07 4.32
N ILE A 219 -3.82 22.85 5.29
CA ILE A 219 -4.05 23.24 6.69
C ILE A 219 -4.40 24.73 6.76
N PHE A 220 -3.58 25.59 6.12
CA PHE A 220 -3.84 27.02 6.09
C PHE A 220 -5.21 27.35 5.45
N ARG A 221 -5.60 26.65 4.39
CA ARG A 221 -6.94 26.82 3.81
C ARG A 221 -8.04 26.38 4.78
N PHE A 222 -7.87 25.26 5.48
CA PHE A 222 -8.82 24.78 6.49
C PHE A 222 -8.97 25.72 7.69
N GLN A 223 -7.93 26.45 8.06
CA GLN A 223 -8.01 27.48 9.10
C GLN A 223 -8.83 28.71 8.66
N ASN A 224 -8.78 29.06 7.36
CA ASN A 224 -9.28 30.35 6.88
C ASN A 224 -10.58 30.27 6.05
N GLU A 225 -10.94 29.11 5.52
CA GLU A 225 -12.11 28.93 4.65
C GLU A 225 -13.18 28.06 5.32
N CYS A 226 -14.45 28.49 5.24
CA CYS A 226 -15.57 27.64 5.61
C CYS A 226 -15.97 26.76 4.41
N PHE A 227 -15.72 25.45 4.51
CA PHE A 227 -16.05 24.50 3.44
C PHE A 227 -17.54 24.17 3.44
N LEU A 228 -18.31 24.86 2.60
CA LEU A 228 -19.70 24.51 2.36
C LEU A 228 -19.77 23.23 1.53
N ARG A 229 -20.64 22.30 1.96
CA ARG A 229 -21.02 21.15 1.15
C ARG A 229 -21.59 21.65 -0.19
N ARG A 230 -20.87 21.39 -1.29
CA ARG A 230 -21.40 21.62 -2.64
C ARG A 230 -22.55 20.62 -2.87
N SER A 231 -23.76 21.10 -3.16
CA SER A 231 -24.94 20.26 -3.39
C SER A 231 -24.78 19.28 -4.56
N GLU A 232 -23.82 19.57 -5.44
CA GLU A 232 -23.39 18.74 -6.58
C GLU A 232 -22.61 17.49 -6.15
N ILE A 233 -22.07 17.46 -4.92
CA ILE A 233 -21.27 16.35 -4.41
C ILE A 233 -22.15 15.45 -3.55
N ASP A 234 -22.54 14.31 -4.12
CA ASP A 234 -23.18 13.24 -3.35
C ASP A 234 -22.13 12.42 -2.61
N LEU A 235 -22.06 12.60 -1.28
CA LEU A 235 -21.11 11.88 -0.45
C LEU A 235 -21.33 10.36 -0.45
N ARG A 236 -22.55 9.90 -0.79
CA ARG A 236 -22.85 8.47 -0.94
C ARG A 236 -22.07 7.83 -2.07
N ASN A 237 -21.66 8.60 -3.09
CA ASN A 237 -20.79 8.13 -4.18
C ASN A 237 -19.41 7.68 -3.68
N PHE A 238 -19.03 8.03 -2.44
CA PHE A 238 -17.80 7.60 -1.81
C PHE A 238 -17.97 6.38 -0.88
N GLY A 239 -19.15 5.74 -0.86
CA GLY A 239 -19.39 4.49 -0.14
C GLY A 239 -19.36 4.64 1.39
N TRP A 240 -19.91 5.75 1.90
CA TRP A 240 -19.97 6.07 3.32
C TRP A 240 -20.82 5.07 4.12
N ASP A 241 -21.84 4.48 3.48
CA ASP A 241 -22.81 3.59 4.13
C ASP A 241 -22.32 2.14 4.34
N LEU A 242 -21.09 1.82 3.91
CA LEU A 242 -20.49 0.51 4.17
C LEU A 242 -20.16 0.39 5.67
N LYS A 243 -21.16 -0.06 6.44
CA LYS A 243 -20.99 -0.50 7.82
C LYS A 243 -20.29 -1.85 7.81
N ILE A 244 -19.23 -1.93 8.60
CA ILE A 244 -18.61 -3.18 9.01
C ILE A 244 -19.68 -3.95 9.80
N ASP A 245 -20.00 -5.20 9.41
CA ASP A 245 -20.92 -6.07 10.16
C ASP A 245 -20.15 -6.72 11.33
N PRO A 246 -20.31 -6.22 12.57
CA PRO A 246 -19.51 -6.71 13.69
C PRO A 246 -19.85 -8.16 14.02
N ALA A 247 -21.07 -8.62 13.73
CA ALA A 247 -21.51 -9.98 14.05
C ALA A 247 -20.86 -11.03 13.13
N LYS A 248 -20.75 -10.75 11.82
CA LYS A 248 -19.99 -11.64 10.89
C LYS A 248 -18.51 -11.70 11.29
N LEU A 249 -17.95 -10.57 11.71
CA LEU A 249 -16.53 -10.44 12.04
C LEU A 249 -16.16 -11.05 13.40
N ASP A 250 -17.00 -10.89 14.42
CA ASP A 250 -16.82 -11.53 15.73
C ASP A 250 -16.84 -13.05 15.63
N ALA A 251 -17.68 -13.61 14.75
CA ALA A 251 -17.75 -15.05 14.53
C ALA A 251 -16.44 -15.62 13.95
N ILE A 252 -15.80 -14.92 13.01
CA ILE A 252 -14.58 -15.38 12.33
C ILE A 252 -13.33 -15.07 13.17
N THR A 253 -13.20 -13.83 13.64
CA THR A 253 -11.99 -13.33 14.30
C THR A 253 -11.85 -13.87 15.72
N SER A 254 -12.95 -13.96 16.46
CA SER A 254 -12.88 -14.46 17.84
C SER A 254 -12.49 -15.93 17.90
N ILE A 255 -12.85 -16.76 16.91
CA ILE A 255 -12.44 -18.17 16.89
C ILE A 255 -10.95 -18.30 16.60
N GLU A 256 -10.41 -17.57 15.63
CA GLU A 256 -8.99 -17.64 15.26
C GLU A 256 -8.06 -17.11 16.35
N PHE A 257 -8.42 -16.00 17.01
CA PHE A 257 -7.68 -15.45 18.14
C PHE A 257 -7.83 -16.30 19.42
N LYS A 258 -9.04 -16.81 19.72
CA LYS A 258 -9.25 -17.70 20.88
C LYS A 258 -8.58 -19.07 20.72
N ARG A 259 -8.32 -19.52 19.48
CA ARG A 259 -7.67 -20.81 19.18
C ARG A 259 -6.17 -20.70 18.93
N GLU A 260 -5.57 -19.51 19.02
CA GLU A 260 -4.13 -19.28 18.76
C GLU A 260 -3.63 -19.88 17.42
N LEU A 261 -4.49 -19.90 16.39
CA LEU A 261 -4.16 -20.57 15.12
C LEU A 261 -3.19 -19.75 14.26
N LEU A 262 -3.15 -18.44 14.48
CA LEU A 262 -2.37 -17.51 13.68
C LEU A 262 -0.85 -17.69 13.83
N PRO A 263 -0.26 -17.83 15.04
CA PRO A 263 1.14 -18.20 15.21
C PRO A 263 1.51 -19.49 14.48
N ALA A 264 0.70 -20.53 14.63
CA ALA A 264 0.92 -21.81 13.97
C ALA A 264 0.84 -21.70 12.44
N ARG A 265 -0.12 -20.92 11.91
CA ARG A 265 -0.23 -20.66 10.47
C ARG A 265 0.96 -19.89 9.92
N ILE A 266 1.37 -18.79 10.56
CA ILE A 266 2.56 -18.01 10.18
C ILE A 266 3.81 -18.88 10.20
N HIS A 267 3.92 -19.77 11.20
CA HIS A 267 5.02 -20.73 11.29
C HIS A 267 5.01 -21.74 10.14
N ARG A 268 3.90 -22.44 9.89
CA ARG A 268 3.77 -23.38 8.76
C ARG A 268 4.07 -22.71 7.42
N CYS A 269 3.53 -21.50 7.23
CA CYS A 269 3.82 -20.71 6.03
C CYS A 269 5.32 -20.43 5.89
N ARG A 270 5.98 -20.06 7.00
CA ARG A 270 7.43 -19.84 7.01
C ARG A 270 8.19 -21.10 6.60
N GLU A 271 7.79 -22.27 7.12
CA GLU A 271 8.48 -23.54 6.87
C GLU A 271 8.51 -23.87 5.37
N TYR A 272 7.36 -23.84 4.68
CA TYR A 272 7.34 -24.15 3.25
C TYR A 272 8.08 -23.09 2.41
N ILE A 273 7.92 -21.80 2.73
CA ILE A 273 8.61 -20.70 2.02
C ILE A 273 10.12 -20.86 2.16
N THR A 274 10.59 -21.16 3.38
CA THR A 274 12.01 -21.37 3.66
C THR A 274 12.54 -22.63 2.95
N GLY A 275 11.71 -23.67 2.83
CA GLY A 275 12.02 -24.85 2.01
C GLY A 275 12.37 -24.47 0.57
N TYR A 276 11.56 -23.64 -0.08
CA TYR A 276 11.85 -23.18 -1.45
C TYR A 276 13.02 -22.21 -1.54
N ILE A 277 13.19 -21.31 -0.57
CA ILE A 277 14.40 -20.47 -0.49
C ILE A 277 15.66 -21.35 -0.48
N ASN A 278 15.68 -22.39 0.36
CA ASN A 278 16.80 -23.32 0.44
C ASN A 278 16.99 -24.09 -0.88
N ALA A 279 15.90 -24.45 -1.57
CA ALA A 279 15.98 -25.08 -2.88
C ALA A 279 16.63 -24.15 -3.93
N PHE A 280 16.25 -22.86 -3.98
CA PHE A 280 16.92 -21.87 -4.84
C PHE A 280 18.40 -21.73 -4.53
N LEU A 281 18.77 -21.67 -3.25
CA LEU A 281 20.17 -21.60 -2.83
C LEU A 281 20.96 -22.85 -3.23
N ALA A 282 20.35 -24.04 -3.13
CA ALA A 282 20.99 -25.30 -3.52
C ALA A 282 21.28 -25.39 -5.03
N ILE A 283 20.41 -24.81 -5.87
CA ILE A 283 20.60 -24.79 -7.32
C ILE A 283 21.34 -23.55 -7.84
N ALA A 284 21.78 -22.64 -6.95
CA ALA A 284 22.40 -21.36 -7.33
C ALA A 284 23.64 -21.52 -8.22
N GLN A 285 24.39 -22.62 -8.07
CA GLN A 285 25.53 -22.92 -8.96
C GLN A 285 25.10 -23.22 -10.40
N LYS A 286 23.91 -23.81 -10.59
CA LYS A 286 23.35 -24.11 -11.92
C LYS A 286 22.71 -22.89 -12.56
N THR A 287 22.01 -22.06 -11.78
CA THR A 287 21.25 -20.90 -12.28
C THR A 287 22.10 -19.62 -12.35
N GLY A 288 23.11 -19.49 -11.49
CA GLY A 288 23.98 -18.32 -11.39
C GLY A 288 24.63 -17.86 -12.70
N PRO A 289 25.11 -18.75 -13.59
CA PRO A 289 25.66 -18.34 -14.89
C PRO A 289 24.66 -17.61 -15.79
N PHE A 290 23.37 -17.95 -15.70
CA PHE A 290 22.28 -17.29 -16.43
C PHE A 290 21.90 -15.96 -15.77
N LEU A 291 22.23 -15.78 -14.50
CA LEU A 291 22.05 -14.55 -13.75
C LEU A 291 23.18 -13.52 -13.99
N THR A 292 23.70 -13.47 -15.21
CA THR A 292 24.76 -12.52 -15.62
C THR A 292 24.28 -11.50 -16.66
N LYS A 293 23.15 -11.77 -17.32
CA LYS A 293 22.53 -10.91 -18.34
C LYS A 293 21.02 -10.95 -18.17
N TYR A 294 20.34 -9.89 -18.62
CA TYR A 294 18.88 -9.82 -18.61
C TYR A 294 18.31 -10.42 -19.90
N ASP A 295 18.37 -11.75 -20.02
CA ASP A 295 17.82 -12.56 -21.11
C ASP A 295 16.62 -13.43 -20.67
N GLU A 296 16.04 -14.21 -21.58
CA GLU A 296 14.85 -15.04 -21.32
C GLU A 296 15.06 -16.04 -20.16
N ASN A 297 16.23 -16.67 -20.08
CA ASN A 297 16.56 -17.62 -19.02
C ASN A 297 16.64 -16.93 -17.66
N SER A 298 17.30 -15.75 -17.62
CA SER A 298 17.36 -14.96 -16.40
C SER A 298 15.97 -14.50 -15.95
N ILE A 299 15.12 -14.06 -16.88
CA ILE A 299 13.75 -13.61 -16.59
C ILE A 299 12.94 -14.77 -16.02
N TYR A 300 13.05 -15.95 -16.61
CA TYR A 300 12.40 -17.18 -16.14
C TYR A 300 12.81 -17.50 -14.69
N ILE A 301 14.11 -17.54 -14.39
CA ILE A 301 14.63 -17.79 -13.03
C ILE A 301 14.12 -16.73 -12.05
N LEU A 302 14.23 -15.45 -12.42
CA LEU A 302 13.86 -14.35 -11.56
C LEU A 302 12.36 -14.35 -11.24
N GLN A 303 11.48 -14.68 -12.19
CA GLN A 303 10.04 -14.71 -11.95
C GLN A 303 9.63 -15.76 -10.93
N HIS A 304 10.26 -16.93 -10.95
CA HIS A 304 10.02 -17.98 -9.96
C HIS A 304 10.52 -17.57 -8.57
N SER A 305 11.72 -16.98 -8.50
CA SER A 305 12.29 -16.53 -7.21
C SER A 305 11.53 -15.35 -6.60
N ASP A 306 11.01 -14.43 -7.41
CA ASP A 306 10.25 -13.23 -7.00
C ASP A 306 9.01 -13.60 -6.18
N VAL A 307 8.27 -14.62 -6.63
CA VAL A 307 7.08 -15.11 -5.92
C VAL A 307 7.45 -15.58 -4.51
N ILE A 308 8.50 -16.38 -4.36
CA ILE A 308 8.91 -16.93 -3.06
C ILE A 308 9.45 -15.83 -2.13
N TRP A 309 10.28 -14.91 -2.64
CA TRP A 309 10.80 -13.82 -1.83
C TRP A 309 9.72 -12.86 -1.35
N ARG A 310 8.70 -12.57 -2.18
CA ARG A 310 7.55 -11.77 -1.75
C ARG A 310 6.68 -12.46 -0.71
N LEU A 311 6.47 -13.77 -0.84
CA LEU A 311 5.77 -14.55 0.19
C LEU A 311 6.57 -14.54 1.50
N SER A 312 7.90 -14.64 1.43
CA SER A 312 8.78 -14.49 2.58
C SER A 312 8.59 -13.12 3.24
N GLU A 313 8.73 -12.02 2.50
CA GLU A 313 8.51 -10.66 3.01
C GLU A 313 7.10 -10.45 3.59
N ALA A 314 6.06 -11.02 2.97
CA ALA A 314 4.69 -10.94 3.46
C ALA A 314 4.50 -11.71 4.78
N ASN A 315 4.90 -12.98 4.82
CA ASN A 315 4.81 -13.80 6.03
C ASN A 315 5.63 -13.23 7.19
N ASN A 316 6.78 -12.65 6.84
CA ASN A 316 7.63 -11.90 7.74
C ASN A 316 6.89 -10.69 8.31
N SER A 317 6.32 -9.84 7.46
CA SER A 317 5.54 -8.68 7.90
C SER A 317 4.39 -9.07 8.83
N LEU A 318 3.66 -10.16 8.54
CA LEU A 318 2.61 -10.68 9.41
C LEU A 318 3.15 -11.16 10.77
N GLY A 319 4.30 -11.85 10.79
CA GLY A 319 4.95 -12.25 12.04
C GLY A 319 5.38 -11.06 12.90
N TYR A 320 5.87 -9.99 12.27
CA TYR A 320 6.24 -8.76 12.97
C TYR A 320 5.02 -8.01 13.51
N ALA A 321 3.97 -7.86 12.69
CA ALA A 321 2.69 -7.28 13.09
C ALA A 321 2.08 -8.01 14.30
N TYR A 322 2.03 -9.35 14.25
CA TYR A 322 1.53 -10.17 15.36
C TYR A 322 2.34 -9.95 16.64
N SER A 323 3.68 -9.87 16.54
CA SER A 323 4.55 -9.58 17.68
C SER A 323 4.25 -8.22 18.30
N LEU A 324 4.10 -7.18 17.46
CA LEU A 324 3.76 -5.82 17.89
C LEU A 324 2.38 -5.77 18.56
N MET A 325 1.36 -6.37 17.96
CA MET A 325 0.00 -6.44 18.54
C MET A 325 0.02 -7.15 19.91
N THR A 326 0.74 -8.26 20.02
CA THR A 326 0.85 -9.01 21.28
C THR A 326 1.59 -8.20 22.36
N LYS A 327 2.61 -7.43 21.98
CA LYS A 327 3.33 -6.53 22.88
C LYS A 327 2.47 -5.34 23.31
N ALA A 328 1.68 -4.75 22.40
CA ALA A 328 0.74 -3.66 22.70
C ALA A 328 -0.27 -4.08 23.77
N VAL A 329 -0.89 -5.26 23.59
CA VAL A 329 -1.88 -5.83 24.52
C VAL A 329 -1.28 -6.11 25.90
N LYS A 330 0.00 -6.50 25.97
CA LYS A 330 0.68 -6.87 27.23
C LYS A 330 1.37 -5.71 27.94
N LYS A 331 1.70 -4.63 27.24
CA LYS A 331 2.36 -3.44 27.77
C LYS A 331 1.69 -2.19 27.22
N ASN A 332 0.64 -1.73 27.91
CA ASN A 332 -0.20 -0.61 27.49
C ASN A 332 0.50 0.78 27.44
N LYS A 333 1.85 0.86 27.46
CA LYS A 333 2.63 2.12 27.43
C LYS A 333 3.99 2.08 26.71
N GLU A 334 4.49 0.92 26.27
CA GLU A 334 5.94 0.76 25.96
C GLU A 334 6.24 0.07 24.63
N LEU A 335 5.52 0.39 23.55
CA LEU A 335 6.01 0.10 22.20
C LEU A 335 7.08 1.11 21.72
N ASN A 336 7.35 2.16 22.51
CA ASN A 336 8.16 3.30 22.10
C ASN A 336 9.70 3.12 22.13
N GLU A 337 10.24 2.05 22.73
CA GLU A 337 11.68 2.06 23.09
C GLU A 337 12.63 1.31 22.14
N LEU A 338 12.11 0.50 21.20
CA LEU A 338 12.95 -0.12 20.15
C LEU A 338 12.63 0.38 18.72
N GLU A 339 11.61 1.22 18.55
CA GLU A 339 11.16 1.82 17.28
C GLU A 339 11.38 3.35 17.21
N ILE A 340 12.37 3.86 17.95
CA ILE A 340 12.65 5.29 18.21
C ILE A 340 12.77 6.17 16.94
N TYR A 341 12.89 5.60 15.74
CA TYR A 341 12.94 6.42 14.54
C TYR A 341 11.55 6.85 14.03
N TYR A 342 10.48 6.05 14.09
CA TYR A 342 9.22 6.40 13.42
C TYR A 342 7.93 5.97 14.14
N ARG A 343 7.23 6.92 14.80
CA ARG A 343 6.03 6.72 15.62
C ARG A 343 4.82 6.09 14.91
N ASN A 344 4.75 6.10 13.56
CA ASN A 344 3.58 5.63 12.81
C ASN A 344 3.82 4.34 11.99
N MET A 345 4.97 3.67 12.14
CA MET A 345 5.23 2.35 11.55
C MET A 345 4.75 1.23 12.47
N ASP A 346 3.47 1.25 12.82
CA ASP A 346 2.84 0.31 13.73
C ASP A 346 2.52 -1.04 13.05
N TYR A 347 1.81 -1.94 13.76
CA TYR A 347 1.44 -3.24 13.22
C TYR A 347 0.53 -3.12 11.97
N ALA A 348 -0.24 -2.04 11.80
CA ALA A 348 -1.10 -1.84 10.63
C ALA A 348 -0.26 -1.64 9.36
N TYR A 349 0.83 -0.88 9.45
CA TYR A 349 1.78 -0.70 8.36
C TYR A 349 2.30 -2.05 7.83
N TYR A 350 2.68 -2.97 8.72
CA TYR A 350 3.17 -4.30 8.32
C TYR A 350 2.06 -5.20 7.74
N ILE A 351 0.82 -5.08 8.20
CA ILE A 351 -0.32 -5.80 7.63
C ILE A 351 -0.62 -5.30 6.21
N GLU A 352 -0.67 -3.98 6.00
CA GLU A 352 -0.86 -3.36 4.67
C GLU A 352 0.24 -3.80 3.70
N SER A 353 1.49 -3.76 4.17
CA SER A 353 2.68 -4.21 3.43
C SER A 353 2.59 -5.69 3.01
N ALA A 354 2.09 -6.56 3.88
CA ALA A 354 1.88 -7.99 3.57
C ALA A 354 0.81 -8.18 2.50
N ILE A 355 -0.36 -7.53 2.65
CA ILE A 355 -1.48 -7.63 1.71
C ILE A 355 -1.05 -7.21 0.30
N SER A 356 -0.32 -6.10 0.17
CA SER A 356 0.19 -5.63 -1.13
C SER A 356 1.09 -6.65 -1.81
N ARG A 357 1.94 -7.34 -1.04
CA ARG A 357 2.87 -8.36 -1.56
C ARG A 357 2.16 -9.63 -2.00
N ILE A 358 1.22 -10.12 -1.19
CA ILE A 358 0.42 -11.30 -1.51
C ILE A 358 -0.37 -11.07 -2.80
N TYR A 359 -0.95 -9.88 -2.98
CA TYR A 359 -1.64 -9.57 -4.22
C TYR A 359 -0.70 -9.57 -5.43
N SER A 360 0.47 -8.95 -5.31
CA SER A 360 1.46 -8.97 -6.38
C SER A 360 1.94 -10.40 -6.70
N VAL A 361 1.99 -11.29 -5.71
CA VAL A 361 2.24 -12.72 -5.93
C VAL A 361 1.18 -13.35 -6.84
N TYR A 362 -0.11 -13.07 -6.62
CA TYR A 362 -1.15 -13.56 -7.53
C TYR A 362 -0.93 -13.09 -8.97
N ASP A 363 -0.65 -11.81 -9.18
CA ASP A 363 -0.39 -11.28 -10.53
C ASP A 363 0.85 -11.91 -11.18
N LYS A 364 1.89 -12.21 -10.41
CA LYS A 364 3.07 -12.93 -10.90
C LYS A 364 2.80 -14.41 -11.18
N ILE A 365 1.97 -15.05 -10.37
CA ILE A 365 1.49 -16.41 -10.63
C ILE A 365 0.76 -16.46 -11.97
N ALA A 366 0.01 -15.42 -12.35
CA ALA A 366 -0.63 -15.36 -13.67
C ALA A 366 0.40 -15.47 -14.82
N ILE A 367 1.57 -14.84 -14.66
CA ILE A 367 2.67 -14.96 -15.62
C ILE A 367 3.25 -16.37 -15.62
N LEU A 368 3.48 -16.96 -14.45
CA LEU A 368 4.03 -18.32 -14.33
C LEU A 368 3.06 -19.38 -14.87
N LEU A 369 1.75 -19.21 -14.66
CA LEU A 369 0.72 -20.05 -15.24
C LEU A 369 0.74 -19.96 -16.76
N HIS A 370 0.85 -18.76 -17.34
CA HIS A 370 0.99 -18.61 -18.78
C HIS A 370 2.24 -19.33 -19.31
N ILE A 371 3.38 -19.18 -18.63
CA ILE A 371 4.64 -19.85 -18.98
C ILE A 371 4.47 -21.37 -19.00
N HIS A 372 3.90 -21.97 -17.95
CA HIS A 372 3.82 -23.42 -17.81
C HIS A 372 2.67 -24.09 -18.58
N THR A 373 1.67 -23.32 -19.03
CA THR A 373 0.47 -23.88 -19.66
C THR A 373 0.24 -23.41 -21.10
N GLY A 374 0.87 -22.29 -21.50
CA GLY A 374 0.58 -21.64 -22.79
C GLY A 374 -0.75 -20.89 -22.84
N GLU A 375 -1.59 -20.99 -21.80
CA GLU A 375 -2.98 -20.50 -21.80
C GLU A 375 -3.13 -19.03 -21.40
N GLY A 376 -4.33 -18.46 -21.57
CA GLY A 376 -4.75 -17.18 -20.98
C GLY A 376 -4.17 -15.90 -21.61
N GLY A 377 -3.19 -16.03 -22.51
CA GLY A 377 -2.45 -14.92 -23.12
C GLY A 377 -1.67 -14.07 -22.11
N ARG A 378 -0.95 -13.03 -22.58
CA ARG A 378 -0.26 -12.07 -21.70
C ARG A 378 -1.28 -11.18 -20.98
N SER A 379 -1.86 -11.69 -19.90
CA SER A 379 -2.73 -10.97 -18.97
C SER A 379 -1.90 -10.33 -17.86
N ASN A 380 -2.24 -9.10 -17.46
CA ASN A 380 -1.48 -8.37 -16.44
C ASN A 380 -1.89 -8.71 -15.01
N THR A 381 -3.03 -9.39 -14.81
CA THR A 381 -3.53 -9.75 -13.48
C THR A 381 -4.04 -11.19 -13.41
N PHE A 382 -4.01 -11.76 -12.21
CA PHE A 382 -4.53 -13.10 -11.94
C PHE A 382 -6.01 -13.25 -12.29
N GLU A 383 -6.82 -12.26 -11.91
CA GLU A 383 -8.26 -12.25 -12.20
C GLU A 383 -8.52 -12.26 -13.72
N GLN A 384 -7.78 -11.45 -14.48
CA GLN A 384 -7.92 -11.43 -15.95
C GLN A 384 -7.50 -12.75 -16.59
N PHE A 385 -6.43 -13.36 -16.07
CA PHE A 385 -5.97 -14.66 -16.53
C PHE A 385 -7.02 -15.74 -16.29
N ILE A 386 -7.51 -15.90 -15.06
CA ILE A 386 -8.47 -16.95 -14.69
C ILE A 386 -9.80 -16.79 -15.43
N LYS A 387 -10.29 -15.56 -15.66
CA LYS A 387 -11.53 -15.33 -16.42
C LYS A 387 -11.45 -15.74 -17.90
N ARG A 388 -10.25 -15.96 -18.44
CA ARG A 388 -10.03 -16.40 -19.83
C ARG A 388 -9.87 -17.92 -19.95
N ILE A 389 -9.75 -18.63 -18.84
CA ILE A 389 -9.62 -20.09 -18.82
C ILE A 389 -10.99 -20.72 -19.12
N THR A 390 -11.02 -21.64 -20.06
CA THR A 390 -12.20 -22.43 -20.45
C THR A 390 -12.25 -23.77 -19.70
N ASP A 391 -13.40 -24.44 -19.72
CA ASP A 391 -13.57 -25.75 -19.07
C ASP A 391 -12.61 -26.82 -19.64
N GLU A 392 -12.23 -26.72 -20.92
CA GLU A 392 -11.26 -27.63 -21.52
C GLU A 392 -9.86 -27.45 -20.93
N ASN A 393 -9.48 -26.21 -20.60
CA ASN A 393 -8.20 -25.90 -19.99
C ASN A 393 -8.07 -26.46 -18.56
N LEU A 394 -9.20 -26.67 -17.86
CA LEU A 394 -9.22 -27.20 -16.49
C LEU A 394 -8.80 -28.68 -16.38
N LYS A 395 -8.55 -29.36 -17.51
CA LYS A 395 -7.84 -30.65 -17.52
C LYS A 395 -6.40 -30.52 -17.03
N ASN A 396 -5.81 -29.32 -17.11
CA ASN A 396 -4.50 -29.05 -16.54
C ASN A 396 -4.62 -28.82 -15.02
N GLU A 397 -3.89 -29.61 -14.24
CA GLU A 397 -3.91 -29.55 -12.77
C GLU A 397 -3.58 -28.16 -12.21
N LEU A 398 -2.60 -27.44 -12.78
CA LEU A 398 -2.24 -26.08 -12.35
C LEU A 398 -3.42 -25.11 -12.50
N LEU A 399 -4.12 -25.18 -13.63
CA LEU A 399 -5.24 -24.30 -13.93
C LEU A 399 -6.46 -24.64 -13.05
N ALA A 400 -6.68 -25.92 -12.76
CA ALA A 400 -7.71 -26.36 -11.83
C ALA A 400 -7.47 -25.84 -10.40
N ILE A 401 -6.23 -25.93 -9.89
CA ILE A 401 -5.86 -25.38 -8.58
C ILE A 401 -6.04 -23.86 -8.57
N ALA A 402 -5.54 -23.16 -9.60
CA ALA A 402 -5.64 -21.70 -9.68
C ALA A 402 -7.10 -21.22 -9.74
N LYS A 403 -7.95 -21.92 -10.50
CA LYS A 403 -9.39 -21.67 -10.56
C LYS A 403 -10.08 -21.89 -9.21
N ASN A 404 -9.72 -22.97 -8.50
CA ASN A 404 -10.23 -23.24 -7.16
C ASN A 404 -9.88 -22.09 -6.19
N ILE A 405 -8.63 -21.62 -6.20
CA ILE A 405 -8.19 -20.49 -5.36
C ILE A 405 -8.98 -19.22 -5.70
N PHE A 406 -9.17 -18.92 -6.98
CA PHE A 406 -9.95 -17.76 -7.42
C PHE A 406 -11.39 -17.78 -6.90
N GLU A 407 -11.98 -18.96 -6.71
CA GLU A 407 -13.36 -19.13 -6.23
C GLU A 407 -13.50 -19.14 -4.71
N ARG A 408 -12.38 -19.14 -3.96
CA ARG A 408 -12.39 -19.09 -2.50
C ARG A 408 -12.79 -17.71 -1.98
N GLU A 409 -13.54 -17.70 -0.88
CA GLU A 409 -13.91 -16.48 -0.15
C GLU A 409 -12.65 -15.69 0.22
N GLU A 410 -11.57 -16.38 0.62
CA GLU A 410 -10.32 -15.74 1.02
C GLU A 410 -9.67 -14.87 -0.06
N TYR A 411 -9.66 -15.32 -1.30
CA TYR A 411 -9.11 -14.55 -2.42
C TYR A 411 -10.01 -13.36 -2.75
N GLN A 412 -11.32 -13.58 -2.80
CA GLN A 412 -12.30 -12.53 -3.10
C GLN A 412 -12.27 -11.42 -2.04
N GLU A 413 -12.18 -11.80 -0.76
CA GLU A 413 -12.04 -10.88 0.36
C GLU A 413 -10.68 -10.16 0.33
N LEU A 414 -9.56 -10.82 -0.02
CA LEU A 414 -8.28 -10.12 -0.20
C LEU A 414 -8.31 -9.09 -1.33
N ASN A 415 -8.95 -9.40 -2.46
CA ASN A 415 -9.09 -8.47 -3.59
C ASN A 415 -9.91 -7.24 -3.18
N GLN A 416 -10.99 -7.46 -2.41
CA GLN A 416 -11.75 -6.37 -1.79
C GLN A 416 -10.90 -5.61 -0.79
N LEU A 417 -10.17 -6.26 0.11
CA LEU A 417 -9.28 -5.63 1.09
C LEU A 417 -8.17 -4.82 0.43
N ARG A 418 -7.63 -5.23 -0.72
CA ARG A 418 -6.67 -4.40 -1.47
C ARG A 418 -7.33 -3.13 -1.98
N GLN A 419 -8.48 -3.26 -2.65
CA GLN A 419 -9.21 -2.09 -3.15
C GLN A 419 -9.68 -1.21 -1.98
N ILE A 420 -10.02 -1.83 -0.85
CA ILE A 420 -10.41 -1.17 0.39
C ILE A 420 -9.18 -0.47 0.98
N ASN A 421 -8.13 -1.14 1.43
CA ASN A 421 -6.95 -0.48 2.00
C ASN A 421 -6.34 0.57 1.07
N PHE A 422 -6.36 0.35 -0.26
CA PHE A 422 -5.91 1.35 -1.23
C PHE A 422 -6.84 2.58 -1.33
N HIS A 423 -8.17 2.42 -1.22
CA HIS A 423 -9.16 3.51 -1.37
C HIS A 423 -9.89 3.97 -0.08
N TYR A 424 -9.73 3.27 1.04
CA TYR A 424 -10.52 3.33 2.29
C TYR A 424 -9.70 3.53 3.56
N ILE A 425 -8.42 3.87 3.49
CA ILE A 425 -7.78 4.49 4.68
C ILE A 425 -8.49 5.82 5.05
N VAL A 426 -9.34 6.31 4.16
CA VAL A 426 -10.40 7.30 4.40
C VAL A 426 -11.40 6.92 5.52
N LYS A 427 -11.46 5.67 5.98
CA LYS A 427 -12.37 5.21 7.05
C LYS A 427 -11.69 4.93 8.39
N GLU A 428 -10.39 4.65 8.47
CA GLU A 428 -9.77 4.23 9.73
C GLU A 428 -9.83 5.30 10.82
N ASN A 429 -9.91 6.58 10.45
CA ASN A 429 -10.08 7.69 11.40
C ASN A 429 -11.56 7.95 11.78
N PHE A 430 -12.52 7.30 11.13
CA PHE A 430 -13.97 7.35 11.46
C PHE A 430 -14.50 6.06 12.08
N ILE A 431 -13.71 5.00 12.02
CA ILE A 431 -13.96 3.72 12.63
C ILE A 431 -13.63 3.85 14.12
N HIS A 432 -14.55 3.44 15.00
CA HIS A 432 -14.32 3.46 16.44
C HIS A 432 -13.04 2.66 16.76
N ILE A 433 -12.25 3.08 17.76
CA ILE A 433 -10.91 2.48 18.01
C ILE A 433 -10.95 0.95 18.12
N VAL A 434 -12.04 0.43 18.69
CA VAL A 434 -12.34 -1.00 18.80
C VAL A 434 -12.46 -1.62 17.40
N ASP A 435 -13.30 -1.05 16.53
CA ASP A 435 -13.51 -1.51 15.16
C ASP A 435 -12.23 -1.46 14.31
N ARG A 436 -11.30 -0.54 14.61
CA ARG A 436 -9.99 -0.43 13.95
C ARG A 436 -9.08 -1.60 14.33
N GLU A 437 -8.93 -1.89 15.62
CA GLU A 437 -8.17 -3.06 16.12
C GLU A 437 -8.74 -4.37 15.58
N TRP A 438 -10.07 -4.47 15.49
CA TRP A 438 -10.75 -5.61 14.86
C TRP A 438 -10.44 -5.72 13.36
N SER A 439 -10.47 -4.61 12.61
CA SER A 439 -10.16 -4.60 11.18
C SER A 439 -8.74 -5.06 10.91
N HIS A 440 -7.75 -4.59 11.68
CA HIS A 440 -6.37 -5.02 11.54
C HIS A 440 -6.20 -6.52 11.84
N SER A 441 -6.86 -7.01 12.89
CA SER A 441 -6.89 -8.43 13.26
C SER A 441 -7.45 -9.31 12.15
N TYR A 442 -8.58 -8.92 11.56
CA TYR A 442 -9.20 -9.61 10.42
C TYR A 442 -8.29 -9.58 9.19
N ASN A 443 -7.74 -8.42 8.83
CA ASN A 443 -6.83 -8.25 7.70
C ASN A 443 -5.60 -9.16 7.81
N MET A 444 -5.04 -9.30 9.01
CA MET A 444 -3.92 -10.19 9.28
C MET A 444 -4.28 -11.67 9.08
N VAL A 445 -5.47 -12.10 9.56
CA VAL A 445 -5.98 -13.46 9.32
C VAL A 445 -6.17 -13.71 7.83
N MET A 446 -6.83 -12.80 7.11
CA MET A 446 -7.08 -12.93 5.67
C MET A 446 -5.79 -12.99 4.85
N ALA A 447 -4.81 -12.15 5.18
CA ALA A 447 -3.49 -12.20 4.57
C ALA A 447 -2.81 -13.55 4.83
N SER A 448 -2.80 -14.04 6.07
CA SER A 448 -2.17 -15.32 6.43
C SER A 448 -2.82 -16.51 5.71
N LYS A 449 -4.16 -16.53 5.60
CA LYS A 449 -4.87 -17.58 4.87
C LYS A 449 -4.54 -17.55 3.38
N ASN A 450 -4.37 -16.37 2.79
CA ASN A 450 -4.00 -16.28 1.38
C ASN A 450 -2.61 -16.86 1.11
N ILE A 451 -1.65 -16.73 2.04
CA ILE A 451 -0.35 -17.40 1.94
C ILE A 451 -0.51 -18.93 2.05
N GLU A 452 -1.39 -19.41 2.92
CA GLU A 452 -1.66 -20.84 3.12
C GLU A 452 -2.36 -21.48 1.90
N ILE A 453 -3.40 -20.85 1.32
CA ILE A 453 -4.11 -21.41 0.15
C ILE A 453 -3.28 -21.37 -1.13
N LEU A 454 -2.24 -20.54 -1.20
CA LEU A 454 -1.30 -20.49 -2.31
C LEU A 454 -0.35 -21.69 -2.32
N GLU A 455 -0.11 -22.34 -1.18
CA GLU A 455 0.88 -23.41 -1.03
C GLU A 455 0.75 -24.50 -2.10
N PRO A 456 -0.43 -25.11 -2.38
CA PRO A 456 -0.52 -26.18 -3.37
C PRO A 456 -0.14 -25.74 -4.78
N LEU A 457 -0.50 -24.50 -5.15
CA LEU A 457 -0.20 -23.95 -6.47
C LEU A 457 1.29 -23.62 -6.60
N ILE A 458 1.85 -22.98 -5.57
CA ILE A 458 3.28 -22.66 -5.51
C ILE A 458 4.10 -23.95 -5.57
N THR A 459 3.71 -24.98 -4.82
CA THR A 459 4.40 -26.26 -4.82
C THR A 459 4.49 -26.83 -6.22
N LYS A 460 3.37 -26.90 -6.94
CA LYS A 460 3.37 -27.41 -8.32
C LYS A 460 4.21 -26.56 -9.27
N ILE A 461 4.10 -25.22 -9.20
CA ILE A 461 4.91 -24.32 -10.04
C ILE A 461 6.40 -24.50 -9.76
N MET A 462 6.77 -24.63 -8.48
CA MET A 462 8.17 -24.83 -8.08
C MET A 462 8.67 -26.22 -8.48
N ASP A 463 7.85 -27.26 -8.45
CA ASP A 463 8.22 -28.60 -8.93
C ASP A 463 8.60 -28.54 -10.43
N TYR A 464 7.77 -27.90 -11.26
CA TYR A 464 8.10 -27.69 -12.69
C TYR A 464 9.42 -26.93 -12.88
N TYR A 465 9.65 -25.90 -12.06
CA TYR A 465 10.87 -25.10 -12.13
C TYR A 465 12.10 -25.89 -11.66
N LEU A 466 12.00 -26.69 -10.59
CA LEU A 466 13.12 -27.46 -10.07
C LEU A 466 13.50 -28.61 -11.01
N ASP A 467 12.55 -29.12 -11.81
CA ASP A 467 12.79 -30.10 -12.87
C ASP A 467 13.51 -29.50 -14.10
N ASP A 468 13.22 -28.23 -14.46
CA ASP A 468 13.90 -27.49 -15.54
C ASP A 468 14.24 -26.04 -15.13
N PRO A 469 15.27 -25.83 -14.30
CA PRO A 469 15.54 -24.54 -13.67
C PRO A 469 16.10 -23.46 -14.62
N VAL A 470 16.31 -23.81 -15.89
CA VAL A 470 16.83 -22.90 -16.91
C VAL A 470 15.81 -22.69 -18.03
N GLY A 471 14.66 -23.38 -18.01
CA GLY A 471 13.60 -23.21 -19.00
C GLY A 471 13.98 -23.67 -20.41
N MET A 472 14.92 -24.62 -20.55
CA MET A 472 15.50 -25.00 -21.85
C MET A 472 14.50 -25.66 -22.81
N LYS A 473 13.31 -26.06 -22.34
CA LYS A 473 12.31 -26.75 -23.18
C LYS A 473 11.29 -25.84 -23.90
N MET A 474 11.22 -24.54 -23.62
CA MET A 474 10.14 -23.68 -24.15
C MET A 474 10.34 -23.11 -25.56
N ASN A 475 11.49 -23.35 -26.22
CA ASN A 475 11.81 -22.75 -27.53
C ASN A 475 11.81 -23.73 -28.72
N ASN A 476 11.09 -24.85 -28.64
CA ASN A 476 10.89 -25.77 -29.77
C ASN A 476 9.40 -26.08 -30.04
N GLN A 477 8.54 -25.06 -30.07
CA GLN A 477 7.21 -25.16 -30.70
C GLN A 477 6.88 -23.91 -31.50
#